data_AF-A0A6A7LAM4-F1
#
_entry.id   AF-A0A6A7LAM4-F1
#
_cell.length_a   1.000
_cell.length_b   1.000
_cell.length_c   1.000
_cell.angle_alpha   90.00
_cell.angle_beta   90.00
_cell.angle_gamma   90.00
#
_symmetry.space_group_name_H-M   'P 1'
#
loop_
_entity.id
_entity.type
_entity.pdbx_description
1 polymer ?
#
loop_
_entity_poly.entity_id
_entity_poly.type
_entity_poly.pdbx_seq_one_letter_code
_entity_poly.pdbx_strand_id
1 'polypeptide(L)'
;MLDDVQFKHYRNEVNGITMHYVMGGKGDAVVLLHGWPQTWYEWRDVMPMLAENNYTVIVPDLRGLGDSSKPAIGFDGNTTASDIYQLVSDLGFNTTHLIGHDIGAQTGYSYATAHPNNVSKLVVIDYVFPGLLSNLSFAEPWWFSFHRTLDLPEALVAGNEREYLSWFYRQLAYNPYSVSEEAIDEYVRQYSAPGGMRSGFEYFRASANDATMNNETSRDKLAMPILAVSGEVSPFGGGDAKPNYSLESAKRLANNVSEIIMPFSGHWIPEEQPGPLADLLVKFFSDKSQHPSSNETGTGTSQAIEDLIKTIDNDSLIASNASHADNLSSVVSTEQTTPILSANLSTGPAQDTPVQTSMPLAGPASDETLSNMSISRNVSSDQRTSVNTTEKQTDGLLANQMTVLGNGSSNESARDMEGQVSQNQSEDNMAGQESIADQGTPLSEAIEAISKLFESKNGG
;
A
#
# COMPACT_ATOMS: atom_id res chain seq x y z
N MET A 1 -8.85 -24.59 10.58
CA MET A 1 -9.76 -24.63 11.75
C MET A 1 -9.01 -23.91 12.84
N LEU A 2 -9.33 -22.64 13.07
CA LEU A 2 -8.98 -21.92 14.29
C LEU A 2 -10.33 -21.79 15.01
N ASP A 3 -10.45 -22.40 16.18
CA ASP A 3 -11.52 -22.19 17.16
C ASP A 3 -13.00 -22.31 16.67
N ASP A 4 -13.36 -23.49 16.16
CA ASP A 4 -14.74 -23.91 15.78
C ASP A 4 -15.47 -23.08 14.69
N VAL A 5 -14.88 -21.99 14.17
CA VAL A 5 -15.40 -21.25 13.02
C VAL A 5 -14.78 -21.75 11.72
N GLN A 6 -15.63 -22.26 10.81
CA GLN A 6 -15.18 -22.69 9.49
C GLN A 6 -15.11 -21.50 8.51
N PHE A 7 -13.89 -21.03 8.25
CA PHE A 7 -13.62 -20.15 7.12
C PHE A 7 -13.50 -20.93 5.81
N LYS A 8 -14.08 -20.39 4.74
CA LYS A 8 -14.07 -21.00 3.41
C LYS A 8 -13.64 -19.99 2.36
N HIS A 9 -12.93 -20.50 1.37
CA HIS A 9 -12.57 -19.74 0.17
C HIS A 9 -13.71 -19.79 -0.84
N TYR A 10 -13.96 -18.65 -1.46
CA TYR A 10 -14.98 -18.46 -2.48
C TYR A 10 -14.41 -17.65 -3.64
N ARG A 11 -15.14 -17.65 -4.76
CA ARG A 11 -14.87 -16.81 -5.92
C ARG A 11 -16.19 -16.30 -6.50
N ASN A 12 -16.28 -14.99 -6.72
CA ASN A 12 -17.42 -14.34 -7.37
C ASN A 12 -16.94 -13.51 -8.55
N GLU A 13 -17.77 -13.39 -9.59
CA GLU A 13 -17.56 -12.45 -10.69
C GLU A 13 -18.06 -11.07 -10.28
N VAL A 14 -17.17 -10.09 -10.21
CA VAL A 14 -17.48 -8.68 -9.87
C VAL A 14 -16.80 -7.77 -10.88
N ASN A 15 -17.56 -6.85 -11.50
CA ASN A 15 -17.08 -5.85 -12.46
C ASN A 15 -16.07 -6.37 -13.51
N GLY A 16 -16.30 -7.58 -14.01
CA GLY A 16 -15.45 -8.21 -15.03
C GLY A 16 -14.16 -8.85 -14.51
N ILE A 17 -14.03 -9.04 -13.19
CA ILE A 17 -12.97 -9.85 -12.57
C ILE A 17 -13.56 -10.99 -11.75
N THR A 18 -12.91 -12.15 -11.76
CA THR A 18 -13.11 -13.16 -10.71
C THR A 18 -12.37 -12.69 -9.46
N MET A 19 -13.10 -12.36 -8.40
CA MET A 19 -12.54 -11.97 -7.09
C MET A 19 -12.57 -13.17 -6.15
N HIS A 20 -11.41 -13.49 -5.56
CA HIS A 20 -11.31 -14.41 -4.44
C HIS A 20 -11.66 -13.69 -3.13
N TYR A 21 -12.29 -14.43 -2.23
CA TYR A 21 -12.46 -13.99 -0.85
C TYR A 21 -12.56 -15.17 0.11
N VAL A 22 -12.21 -14.93 1.36
CA VAL A 22 -12.45 -15.85 2.48
C VAL A 22 -13.60 -15.33 3.32
N MET A 23 -14.50 -16.22 3.72
CA MET A 23 -15.65 -15.85 4.54
C MET A 23 -15.96 -16.88 5.61
N GLY A 24 -16.36 -16.41 6.79
CA GLY A 24 -16.76 -17.21 7.94
C GLY A 24 -17.48 -16.38 9.01
N GLY A 25 -17.93 -17.03 10.08
CA GLY A 25 -18.67 -16.37 11.16
C GLY A 25 -20.17 -16.19 10.88
N LYS A 26 -20.81 -15.34 11.68
CA LYS A 26 -22.26 -15.06 11.65
C LYS A 26 -22.53 -13.72 12.31
N GLY A 27 -23.60 -13.02 11.91
CA GLY A 27 -23.99 -11.72 12.47
C GLY A 27 -23.67 -10.58 11.51
N ASP A 28 -23.41 -9.38 12.05
CA ASP A 28 -23.18 -8.18 11.24
C ASP A 28 -21.95 -8.35 10.34
N ALA A 29 -22.02 -7.84 9.12
CA ALA A 29 -20.95 -8.03 8.15
C ALA A 29 -19.78 -7.08 8.39
N VAL A 30 -18.58 -7.67 8.42
CA VAL A 30 -17.30 -6.98 8.55
C VAL A 30 -16.45 -7.33 7.33
N VAL A 31 -16.00 -6.32 6.60
CA VAL A 31 -15.15 -6.47 5.42
C VAL A 31 -13.73 -6.03 5.76
N LEU A 32 -12.76 -6.95 5.62
CA LEU A 32 -11.34 -6.70 5.91
C LEU A 32 -10.57 -6.59 4.59
N LEU A 33 -10.10 -5.38 4.27
CA LEU A 33 -9.38 -5.07 3.02
C LEU A 33 -7.88 -4.96 3.29
N HIS A 34 -7.12 -5.81 2.60
CA HIS A 34 -5.68 -5.93 2.81
C HIS A 34 -4.83 -4.87 2.12
N GLY A 35 -3.56 -4.81 2.53
CA GLY A 35 -2.54 -3.89 2.02
C GLY A 35 -1.61 -4.47 0.95
N TRP A 36 -0.66 -3.64 0.50
CA TRP A 36 0.51 -4.06 -0.27
C TRP A 36 1.71 -4.20 0.67
N PRO A 37 2.56 -5.23 0.54
CA PRO A 37 2.49 -6.35 -0.39
C PRO A 37 1.84 -7.58 0.27
N GLN A 38 0.65 -7.46 0.84
CA GLN A 38 -0.05 -8.57 1.49
C GLN A 38 -1.24 -9.05 0.64
N THR A 39 -2.04 -9.93 1.23
CA THR A 39 -3.27 -10.54 0.67
C THR A 39 -4.28 -10.70 1.79
N TRP A 40 -5.43 -11.34 1.54
CA TRP A 40 -6.39 -11.75 2.59
C TRP A 40 -5.72 -12.39 3.82
N TYR A 41 -4.56 -13.04 3.61
CA TYR A 41 -3.82 -13.78 4.61
C TYR A 41 -3.23 -12.92 5.75
N GLU A 42 -3.15 -11.60 5.60
CA GLU A 42 -2.75 -10.70 6.71
C GLU A 42 -3.77 -10.73 7.87
N TRP A 43 -5.03 -11.06 7.55
CA TRP A 43 -6.11 -11.05 8.51
C TRP A 43 -6.30 -12.40 9.22
N ARG A 44 -5.51 -13.42 8.90
CA ARG A 44 -5.72 -14.81 9.36
C ARG A 44 -5.86 -14.96 10.87
N ASP A 45 -5.18 -14.12 11.65
CA ASP A 45 -5.18 -14.15 13.11
C ASP A 45 -6.25 -13.22 13.72
N VAL A 46 -6.75 -12.23 12.96
CA VAL A 46 -7.83 -11.31 13.37
C VAL A 46 -9.21 -11.90 13.06
N MET A 47 -9.34 -12.62 11.93
CA MET A 47 -10.61 -13.17 11.45
C MET A 47 -11.34 -14.04 12.48
N PRO A 48 -10.69 -15.01 13.17
CA PRO A 48 -11.37 -15.88 14.13
C PRO A 48 -11.94 -15.07 15.31
N MET A 49 -11.16 -14.13 15.84
CA MET A 49 -11.54 -13.30 16.99
C MET A 49 -12.78 -12.43 16.69
N LEU A 50 -12.88 -11.91 15.46
CA LEU A 50 -14.09 -11.20 15.02
C LEU A 50 -15.29 -12.15 14.87
N ALA A 51 -15.09 -13.34 14.30
CA ALA A 51 -16.17 -14.31 14.14
C ALA A 51 -16.72 -14.83 15.48
N GLU A 52 -15.86 -15.01 16.48
CA GLU A 52 -16.24 -15.35 17.87
C GLU A 52 -17.12 -14.27 18.50
N ASN A 53 -16.92 -13.01 18.09
CA ASN A 53 -17.70 -11.85 18.56
C ASN A 53 -18.98 -11.58 17.73
N ASN A 54 -19.51 -12.60 17.04
CA ASN A 54 -20.74 -12.54 16.24
C ASN A 54 -20.68 -11.55 15.07
N TYR A 55 -19.57 -11.58 14.32
CA TYR A 55 -19.49 -10.96 13.00
C TYR A 55 -19.43 -12.00 11.89
N THR A 56 -20.03 -11.66 10.74
CA THR A 56 -19.76 -12.35 9.46
C THR A 56 -18.56 -11.65 8.83
N VAL A 57 -17.43 -12.33 8.78
CA VAL A 57 -16.15 -11.75 8.33
C VAL A 57 -15.94 -12.10 6.87
N ILE A 58 -15.73 -11.09 6.02
CA ILE A 58 -15.54 -11.19 4.57
C ILE A 58 -14.17 -10.58 4.25
N VAL A 59 -13.26 -11.37 3.69
CA VAL A 59 -11.87 -10.99 3.46
C VAL A 59 -11.51 -11.21 2.00
N PRO A 60 -11.78 -10.24 1.12
CA PRO A 60 -11.44 -10.34 -0.29
C PRO A 60 -9.94 -10.15 -0.52
N ASP A 61 -9.42 -10.87 -1.52
CA ASP A 61 -8.20 -10.46 -2.20
C ASP A 61 -8.53 -9.33 -3.16
N LEU A 62 -7.87 -8.18 -2.99
CA LEU A 62 -8.09 -7.01 -3.83
C LEU A 62 -7.75 -7.32 -5.30
N ARG A 63 -8.34 -6.53 -6.19
CA ARG A 63 -8.09 -6.59 -7.64
C ARG A 63 -6.59 -6.72 -7.95
N GLY A 64 -6.24 -7.76 -8.70
CA GLY A 64 -4.87 -8.05 -9.12
C GLY A 64 -3.94 -8.60 -8.05
N LEU A 65 -4.38 -8.72 -6.80
CA LEU A 65 -3.61 -9.25 -5.70
C LEU A 65 -4.16 -10.62 -5.27
N GLY A 66 -3.34 -11.37 -4.53
CA GLY A 66 -3.68 -12.72 -4.08
C GLY A 66 -4.20 -13.63 -5.19
N ASP A 67 -5.29 -14.34 -4.90
CA ASP A 67 -5.97 -15.28 -5.81
C ASP A 67 -7.02 -14.60 -6.72
N SER A 68 -7.19 -13.28 -6.63
CA SER A 68 -8.06 -12.50 -7.52
C SER A 68 -7.44 -12.32 -8.91
N SER A 69 -8.31 -12.09 -9.89
CA SER A 69 -7.90 -11.83 -11.28
C SER A 69 -6.96 -10.64 -11.37
N LYS A 70 -6.03 -10.70 -12.32
CA LYS A 70 -4.95 -9.71 -12.54
C LYS A 70 -5.18 -8.91 -13.82
N PRO A 71 -6.15 -7.97 -13.83
CA PRO A 71 -6.45 -7.15 -15.00
C PRO A 71 -5.29 -6.20 -15.30
N ALA A 72 -5.25 -5.69 -16.52
CA ALA A 72 -4.19 -4.76 -16.93
C ALA A 72 -4.37 -3.32 -16.41
N ILE A 73 -5.57 -2.96 -15.95
CA ILE A 73 -5.96 -1.59 -15.58
C ILE A 73 -7.01 -1.58 -14.44
N GLY A 74 -7.25 -0.38 -13.90
CA GLY A 74 -8.34 -0.10 -12.96
C GLY A 74 -7.97 -0.30 -11.50
N PHE A 75 -6.81 0.24 -11.09
CA PHE A 75 -6.26 0.07 -9.73
C PHE A 75 -6.47 1.30 -8.84
N ASP A 76 -7.20 2.32 -9.32
CA ASP A 76 -7.62 3.47 -8.50
C ASP A 76 -8.71 3.07 -7.49
N GLY A 77 -8.81 3.84 -6.41
CA GLY A 77 -9.70 3.57 -5.29
C GLY A 77 -11.18 3.49 -5.66
N ASN A 78 -11.65 4.22 -6.68
CA ASN A 78 -13.05 4.13 -7.09
C ASN A 78 -13.34 2.80 -7.79
N THR A 79 -12.42 2.35 -8.65
CA THR A 79 -12.55 1.05 -9.30
C THR A 79 -12.52 -0.08 -8.27
N THR A 80 -11.56 -0.07 -7.35
CA THR A 80 -11.45 -1.13 -6.32
C THR A 80 -12.63 -1.08 -5.35
N ALA A 81 -13.10 0.10 -4.97
CA ALA A 81 -14.31 0.26 -4.15
C ALA A 81 -15.56 -0.31 -4.83
N SER A 82 -15.69 -0.12 -6.14
CA SER A 82 -16.81 -0.67 -6.91
C SER A 82 -16.82 -2.20 -6.88
N ASP A 83 -15.65 -2.85 -6.93
CA ASP A 83 -15.54 -4.30 -6.81
C ASP A 83 -16.02 -4.80 -5.44
N ILE A 84 -15.58 -4.14 -4.37
CA ILE A 84 -15.98 -4.49 -3.01
C ILE A 84 -17.48 -4.25 -2.79
N TYR A 85 -18.00 -3.13 -3.28
CA TYR A 85 -19.43 -2.83 -3.21
C TYR A 85 -20.27 -3.91 -3.91
N GLN A 86 -19.88 -4.32 -5.11
CA GLN A 86 -20.60 -5.38 -5.82
C GLN A 86 -20.50 -6.71 -5.09
N LEU A 87 -19.30 -7.11 -4.62
CA LEU A 87 -19.14 -8.35 -3.85
C LEU A 87 -20.08 -8.39 -2.63
N VAL A 88 -20.08 -7.32 -1.84
CA VAL A 88 -20.90 -7.22 -0.62
C VAL A 88 -22.39 -7.24 -0.96
N SER A 89 -22.79 -6.56 -2.04
CA SER A 89 -24.18 -6.53 -2.53
C SER A 89 -24.64 -7.92 -2.99
N ASP A 90 -23.80 -8.64 -3.75
CA ASP A 90 -24.08 -9.99 -4.26
C ASP A 90 -24.19 -11.01 -3.11
N LEU A 91 -23.47 -10.78 -2.01
CA LEU A 91 -23.58 -11.57 -0.77
C LEU A 91 -24.84 -11.22 0.06
N GLY A 92 -25.60 -10.20 -0.34
CA GLY A 92 -26.86 -9.80 0.29
C GLY A 92 -26.71 -8.86 1.49
N PHE A 93 -25.54 -8.25 1.68
CA PHE A 93 -25.32 -7.30 2.77
C PHE A 93 -25.60 -5.86 2.32
N ASN A 94 -26.52 -5.19 3.02
CA ASN A 94 -26.85 -3.79 2.72
C ASN A 94 -26.00 -2.80 3.52
N THR A 95 -25.45 -3.22 4.66
CA THR A 95 -24.63 -2.38 5.55
C THR A 95 -23.49 -3.21 6.11
N THR A 96 -22.28 -2.65 6.12
CA THR A 96 -21.08 -3.33 6.63
C THR A 96 -20.25 -2.42 7.53
N HIS A 97 -19.48 -3.03 8.45
CA HIS A 97 -18.27 -2.41 8.97
C HIS A 97 -17.13 -2.65 7.98
N LEU A 98 -16.37 -1.59 7.68
CA LEU A 98 -15.32 -1.64 6.68
C LEU A 98 -13.98 -1.34 7.34
N ILE A 99 -13.01 -2.22 7.16
CA ILE A 99 -11.64 -2.06 7.66
C ILE A 99 -10.71 -2.12 6.46
N GLY A 100 -9.81 -1.15 6.35
CA GLY A 100 -8.78 -1.15 5.34
C GLY A 100 -7.41 -0.87 5.94
N HIS A 101 -6.45 -1.71 5.59
CA HIS A 101 -5.03 -1.54 5.90
C HIS A 101 -4.25 -1.15 4.64
N ASP A 102 -3.34 -0.18 4.76
CA ASP A 102 -2.53 0.32 3.64
C ASP A 102 -3.41 0.68 2.42
N ILE A 103 -3.17 0.20 1.20
CA ILE A 103 -4.01 0.45 0.02
C ILE A 103 -5.46 -0.03 0.18
N GLY A 104 -5.72 -0.97 1.10
CA GLY A 104 -7.05 -1.36 1.52
C GLY A 104 -7.80 -0.21 2.20
N ALA A 105 -7.10 0.70 2.89
CA ALA A 105 -7.67 1.92 3.46
C ALA A 105 -8.13 2.90 2.37
N GLN A 106 -7.37 3.06 1.28
CA GLN A 106 -7.81 3.84 0.11
C GLN A 106 -9.10 3.26 -0.49
N THR A 107 -9.12 1.94 -0.72
CA THR A 107 -10.31 1.24 -1.22
C THR A 107 -11.51 1.42 -0.28
N GLY A 108 -11.28 1.31 1.03
CA GLY A 108 -12.31 1.47 2.05
C GLY A 108 -12.88 2.89 2.11
N TYR A 109 -12.02 3.90 2.02
CA TYR A 109 -12.44 5.30 1.97
C TYR A 109 -13.25 5.60 0.70
N SER A 110 -12.77 5.19 -0.48
CA SER A 110 -13.48 5.36 -1.74
C SER A 110 -14.87 4.67 -1.71
N TYR A 111 -14.98 3.49 -1.10
CA TYR A 111 -16.28 2.83 -0.90
C TYR A 111 -17.18 3.65 0.04
N ALA A 112 -16.69 4.07 1.20
CA ALA A 112 -17.48 4.86 2.14
C ALA A 112 -17.96 6.20 1.54
N THR A 113 -17.17 6.82 0.66
CA THR A 113 -17.57 8.02 -0.06
C THR A 113 -18.63 7.75 -1.12
N ALA A 114 -18.47 6.70 -1.93
CA ALA A 114 -19.41 6.37 -2.99
C ALA A 114 -20.76 5.83 -2.47
N HIS A 115 -20.73 5.15 -1.33
CA HIS A 115 -21.88 4.44 -0.75
C HIS A 115 -21.98 4.66 0.77
N PRO A 116 -22.13 5.91 1.25
CA PRO A 116 -22.05 6.24 2.67
C PRO A 116 -23.14 5.57 3.53
N ASN A 117 -24.28 5.22 2.92
CA ASN A 117 -25.37 4.52 3.61
C ASN A 117 -25.12 3.01 3.77
N ASN A 118 -24.13 2.46 3.06
CA ASN A 118 -23.76 1.04 3.12
C ASN A 118 -22.61 0.79 4.11
N VAL A 119 -22.02 1.84 4.69
CA VAL A 119 -20.91 1.73 5.65
C VAL A 119 -21.33 2.27 7.01
N SER A 120 -21.49 1.38 7.98
CA SER A 120 -21.90 1.78 9.34
C SER A 120 -20.75 2.39 10.13
N LYS A 121 -19.53 1.85 9.96
CA LYS A 121 -18.28 2.34 10.58
C LYS A 121 -17.12 2.02 9.65
N LEU A 122 -16.15 2.94 9.59
CA LEU A 122 -14.93 2.79 8.80
C LEU A 122 -13.72 2.76 9.73
N VAL A 123 -12.81 1.82 9.51
CA VAL A 123 -11.49 1.76 10.16
C VAL A 123 -10.42 1.85 9.09
N VAL A 124 -9.49 2.79 9.26
CA VAL A 124 -8.36 3.00 8.34
C VAL A 124 -7.07 2.78 9.12
N ILE A 125 -6.20 1.92 8.60
CA ILE A 125 -5.04 1.40 9.32
C ILE A 125 -3.78 1.74 8.53
N ASP A 126 -2.92 2.52 9.17
CA ASP A 126 -1.54 2.86 8.78
C ASP A 126 -1.39 3.25 7.29
N TYR A 127 -2.25 4.16 6.82
CA TYR A 127 -2.23 4.63 5.43
C TYR A 127 -2.19 6.15 5.33
N VAL A 128 -1.31 6.66 4.47
CA VAL A 128 -1.25 8.08 4.12
C VAL A 128 -2.07 8.30 2.86
N PHE A 129 -3.24 8.92 3.00
CA PHE A 129 -4.13 9.17 1.85
C PHE A 129 -3.49 10.14 0.85
N PRO A 130 -3.28 9.73 -0.41
CA PRO A 130 -2.71 10.60 -1.45
C PRO A 130 -3.48 11.91 -1.54
N GLY A 131 -2.75 13.02 -1.62
CA GLY A 131 -3.32 14.36 -1.74
C GLY A 131 -3.86 14.97 -0.44
N LEU A 132 -3.95 14.24 0.68
CA LEU A 132 -4.57 14.74 1.91
C LEU A 132 -3.59 15.21 2.99
N LEU A 133 -2.28 15.07 2.77
CA LEU A 133 -1.29 15.65 3.65
C LEU A 133 -1.18 17.16 3.47
N SER A 134 -1.07 17.88 4.59
CA SER A 134 -0.98 19.33 4.59
C SER A 134 0.43 19.88 4.49
N ASN A 135 1.44 19.02 4.66
CA ASN A 135 2.81 19.43 4.99
C ASN A 135 3.81 19.14 3.86
N LEU A 136 4.63 20.15 3.53
CA LEU A 136 5.77 20.09 2.61
C LEU A 136 6.93 19.20 3.13
N SER A 137 6.88 18.75 4.38
CA SER A 137 7.93 17.94 5.02
C SER A 137 7.76 16.42 4.90
N PHE A 138 6.70 15.94 4.24
CA PHE A 138 6.56 14.51 3.96
C PHE A 138 7.59 14.09 2.91
N ALA A 139 8.63 13.38 3.35
CA ALA A 139 9.58 12.75 2.47
C ALA A 139 8.98 11.43 1.98
N GLU A 140 8.43 11.43 0.77
CA GLU A 140 7.89 10.24 0.15
C GLU A 140 8.98 9.15 0.08
N PRO A 141 8.71 7.93 0.57
CA PRO A 141 9.71 6.87 0.54
C PRO A 141 10.12 6.50 -0.89
N TRP A 142 11.39 6.10 -1.06
CA TRP A 142 12.00 5.85 -2.38
C TRP A 142 11.19 4.87 -3.25
N TRP A 143 10.54 3.89 -2.62
CA TRP A 143 9.83 2.84 -3.33
C TRP A 143 8.59 3.34 -4.05
N PHE A 144 7.97 4.44 -3.62
CA PHE A 144 6.83 5.05 -4.34
C PHE A 144 7.24 5.50 -5.74
N SER A 145 8.38 6.18 -5.85
CA SER A 145 8.93 6.61 -7.15
C SER A 145 9.41 5.42 -7.97
N PHE A 146 9.98 4.41 -7.31
CA PHE A 146 10.35 3.16 -7.96
C PHE A 146 9.14 2.47 -8.59
N HIS A 147 8.13 2.10 -7.79
CA HIS A 147 6.93 1.36 -8.22
C HIS A 147 6.10 2.09 -9.30
N ARG A 148 6.08 3.42 -9.29
CA ARG A 148 5.42 4.22 -10.34
C ARG A 148 6.12 4.17 -11.69
N THR A 149 7.41 3.82 -11.72
CA THR A 149 8.15 3.69 -12.98
C THR A 149 7.60 2.49 -13.75
N LEU A 150 7.23 2.70 -15.02
CA LEU A 150 6.71 1.63 -15.87
C LEU A 150 7.82 0.65 -16.24
N ASP A 151 7.50 -0.65 -16.19
CA ASP A 151 8.30 -1.82 -16.60
C ASP A 151 9.62 -2.06 -15.85
N LEU A 152 10.27 -1.02 -15.33
CA LEU A 152 11.56 -1.10 -14.65
C LEU A 152 11.48 -1.90 -13.33
N PRO A 153 10.53 -1.64 -12.42
CA PRO A 153 10.41 -2.41 -11.18
C PRO A 153 10.17 -3.88 -11.45
N GLU A 154 9.25 -4.22 -12.38
CA GLU A 154 8.97 -5.59 -12.76
C GLU A 154 10.23 -6.29 -13.28
N ALA A 155 11.01 -5.63 -14.14
CA ALA A 155 12.24 -6.20 -14.69
C ALA A 155 13.33 -6.43 -13.61
N LEU A 156 13.40 -5.58 -12.60
CA LEU A 156 14.44 -5.65 -11.55
C LEU A 156 14.10 -6.62 -10.42
N VAL A 157 12.82 -6.80 -10.10
CA VAL A 157 12.38 -7.71 -9.02
C VAL A 157 12.15 -9.14 -9.51
N ALA A 158 12.00 -9.35 -10.82
CA ALA A 158 11.75 -10.67 -11.39
C ALA A 158 12.79 -11.70 -10.93
N GLY A 159 12.32 -12.80 -10.34
CA GLY A 159 13.15 -13.88 -9.81
C GLY A 159 13.84 -13.58 -8.47
N ASN A 160 13.60 -12.41 -7.87
CA ASN A 160 14.09 -11.99 -6.56
C ASN A 160 12.93 -11.48 -5.68
N GLU A 161 11.71 -11.94 -5.94
CA GLU A 161 10.49 -11.47 -5.27
C GLU A 161 10.56 -11.71 -3.77
N ARG A 162 11.13 -12.85 -3.33
CA ARG A 162 11.33 -13.15 -1.91
C ARG A 162 12.20 -12.09 -1.25
N GLU A 163 13.41 -11.91 -1.75
CA GLU A 163 14.40 -10.99 -1.17
C GLU A 163 13.85 -9.56 -1.15
N TYR A 164 13.18 -9.16 -2.23
CA TYR A 164 12.57 -7.85 -2.36
C TYR A 164 11.45 -7.62 -1.33
N LEU A 165 10.49 -8.55 -1.22
CA LEU A 165 9.35 -8.42 -0.32
C LEU A 165 9.75 -8.59 1.15
N SER A 166 10.66 -9.52 1.47
CA SER A 166 11.20 -9.70 2.81
C SER A 166 11.84 -8.43 3.36
N TRP A 167 12.43 -7.59 2.51
CA TRP A 167 12.94 -6.30 2.95
C TRP A 167 11.81 -5.42 3.51
N PHE A 168 10.67 -5.30 2.83
CA PHE A 168 9.54 -4.50 3.32
C PHE A 168 8.99 -5.04 4.64
N TYR A 169 8.72 -6.35 4.72
CA TYR A 169 8.18 -6.93 5.95
C TYR A 169 9.08 -6.67 7.15
N ARG A 170 10.40 -6.75 6.97
CA ARG A 170 11.38 -6.56 8.04
C ARG A 170 11.64 -5.10 8.39
N GLN A 171 11.69 -4.21 7.39
CA GLN A 171 12.06 -2.81 7.60
C GLN A 171 10.89 -1.93 8.06
N LEU A 172 9.65 -2.35 7.77
CA LEU A 172 8.46 -1.60 8.15
C LEU A 172 7.81 -2.10 9.44
N ALA A 173 8.34 -3.18 10.04
CA ALA A 173 7.86 -3.74 11.29
C ALA A 173 8.49 -3.07 12.52
N TYR A 174 7.79 -3.10 13.66
CA TYR A 174 8.40 -2.84 14.96
C TYR A 174 9.34 -3.98 15.35
N ASN A 175 8.86 -5.22 15.22
CA ASN A 175 9.68 -6.42 15.35
C ASN A 175 9.93 -6.99 13.95
N PRO A 176 11.17 -6.99 13.43
CA PRO A 176 11.46 -7.51 12.08
C PRO A 176 11.08 -8.97 11.83
N TYR A 177 10.72 -9.74 12.87
CA TYR A 177 10.29 -11.14 12.78
C TYR A 177 8.80 -11.35 13.12
N SER A 178 8.00 -10.29 13.20
CA SER A 178 6.55 -10.39 13.48
C SER A 178 5.78 -11.04 12.33
N VAL A 179 6.16 -10.75 11.08
CA VAL A 179 5.68 -11.47 9.90
C VAL A 179 6.49 -12.75 9.77
N SER A 180 5.85 -13.90 9.97
CA SER A 180 6.53 -15.21 9.98
C SER A 180 7.07 -15.57 8.60
N GLU A 181 8.09 -16.43 8.53
CA GLU A 181 8.64 -16.87 7.25
C GLU A 181 7.61 -17.61 6.40
N GLU A 182 6.66 -18.33 7.03
CA GLU A 182 5.54 -18.98 6.33
C GLU A 182 4.54 -17.98 5.75
N ALA A 183 4.29 -16.86 6.45
CA ALA A 183 3.47 -15.78 5.91
C ALA A 183 4.18 -15.09 4.73
N ILE A 184 5.49 -14.82 4.86
CA ILE A 184 6.31 -14.31 3.76
C ILE A 184 6.28 -15.28 2.57
N ASP A 185 6.42 -16.59 2.78
CA ASP A 185 6.33 -17.61 1.73
C ASP A 185 4.98 -17.54 0.99
N GLU A 186 3.88 -17.40 1.71
CA GLU A 186 2.54 -17.28 1.13
C GLU A 186 2.38 -16.00 0.31
N TYR A 187 2.81 -14.85 0.83
CA TYR A 187 2.76 -13.60 0.07
C TYR A 187 3.64 -13.65 -1.18
N VAL A 188 4.88 -14.15 -1.04
CA VAL A 188 5.82 -14.31 -2.16
C VAL A 188 5.22 -15.23 -3.23
N ARG A 189 4.57 -16.32 -2.86
CA ARG A 189 3.88 -17.22 -3.81
C ARG A 189 2.86 -16.46 -4.65
N GLN A 190 2.10 -15.56 -4.05
CA GLN A 190 1.06 -14.78 -4.74
C GLN A 190 1.64 -13.67 -5.62
N TYR A 191 2.64 -12.95 -5.13
CA TYR A 191 3.29 -11.87 -5.89
C TYR A 191 4.17 -12.38 -7.03
N SER A 192 4.74 -13.59 -6.88
CA SER A 192 5.52 -14.27 -7.93
C SER A 192 4.65 -14.86 -9.05
N ALA A 193 3.32 -14.92 -8.86
CA ALA A 193 2.42 -15.38 -9.91
C ALA A 193 2.44 -14.41 -11.11
N PRO A 194 2.15 -14.87 -12.35
CA PRO A 194 2.12 -14.00 -13.52
C PRO A 194 1.24 -12.76 -13.31
N GLY A 195 1.86 -11.58 -13.40
CA GLY A 195 1.20 -10.30 -13.19
C GLY A 195 1.04 -9.87 -11.72
N GLY A 196 1.48 -10.66 -10.74
CA GLY A 196 1.38 -10.34 -9.31
C GLY A 196 2.15 -9.09 -8.92
N MET A 197 3.46 -9.07 -9.14
CA MET A 197 4.31 -7.88 -8.92
C MET A 197 3.81 -6.66 -9.67
N ARG A 198 3.48 -6.80 -10.97
CA ARG A 198 2.91 -5.71 -11.77
C ARG A 198 1.66 -5.13 -11.12
N SER A 199 0.69 -5.97 -10.78
CA SER A 199 -0.58 -5.54 -10.19
C SER A 199 -0.36 -4.80 -8.87
N GLY A 200 0.58 -5.26 -8.03
CA GLY A 200 1.01 -4.53 -6.83
C GLY A 200 1.51 -3.13 -7.14
N PHE A 201 2.33 -2.97 -8.18
CA PHE A 201 2.85 -1.66 -8.59
C PHE A 201 1.80 -0.75 -9.25
N GLU A 202 0.76 -1.31 -9.89
CA GLU A 202 -0.31 -0.52 -10.49
C GLU A 202 -1.09 0.33 -9.45
N TYR A 203 -1.18 -0.11 -8.20
CA TYR A 203 -1.75 0.72 -7.12
C TYR A 203 -0.94 2.01 -6.88
N PHE A 204 0.39 1.93 -6.91
CA PHE A 204 1.25 3.11 -6.81
C PHE A 204 1.10 4.01 -8.05
N ARG A 205 0.94 3.43 -9.24
CA ARG A 205 0.68 4.17 -10.50
C ARG A 205 -0.67 4.89 -10.49
N ALA A 206 -1.66 4.33 -9.80
CA ALA A 206 -2.98 4.93 -9.64
C ALA A 206 -3.03 6.07 -8.59
N SER A 207 -2.04 6.16 -7.69
CA SER A 207 -2.03 7.11 -6.57
C SER A 207 -2.23 8.59 -6.95
N ALA A 208 -1.85 9.01 -8.16
CA ALA A 208 -2.09 10.37 -8.64
C ALA A 208 -3.59 10.63 -8.89
N ASN A 209 -4.31 9.65 -9.43
CA ASN A 209 -5.76 9.74 -9.61
C ASN A 209 -6.46 9.76 -8.24
N ASP A 210 -6.01 8.89 -7.33
CA ASP A 210 -6.51 8.87 -5.95
C ASP A 210 -6.27 10.21 -5.25
N ALA A 211 -5.11 10.85 -5.47
CA ALA A 211 -4.82 12.15 -4.89
C ALA A 211 -5.79 13.24 -5.37
N THR A 212 -6.14 13.25 -6.66
CA THR A 212 -7.16 14.16 -7.20
C THR A 212 -8.52 13.87 -6.59
N MET A 213 -8.95 12.61 -6.59
CA MET A 213 -10.25 12.17 -6.07
C MET A 213 -10.38 12.46 -4.57
N ASN A 214 -9.38 12.13 -3.76
CA ASN A 214 -9.37 12.38 -2.33
C ASN A 214 -9.47 13.87 -2.02
N ASN A 215 -8.76 14.73 -2.76
CA ASN A 215 -8.84 16.19 -2.59
C ASN A 215 -10.23 16.77 -2.89
N GLU A 216 -10.97 16.15 -3.81
CA GLU A 216 -12.34 16.52 -4.12
C GLU A 216 -13.30 16.01 -3.04
N THR A 217 -13.25 14.71 -2.74
CA THR A 217 -14.21 14.03 -1.86
C THR A 217 -14.05 14.42 -0.40
N SER A 218 -12.83 14.71 0.06
CA SER A 218 -12.58 15.12 1.45
C SER A 218 -13.14 16.50 1.81
N ARG A 219 -13.67 17.25 0.83
CA ARG A 219 -14.41 18.50 1.07
C ARG A 219 -15.76 18.22 1.73
N ASP A 220 -16.40 17.12 1.36
CA ASP A 220 -17.66 16.64 1.92
C ASP A 220 -17.38 15.53 2.92
N LYS A 221 -17.28 15.92 4.20
CA LYS A 221 -16.87 15.02 5.28
C LYS A 221 -17.82 13.84 5.43
N LEU A 222 -17.23 12.65 5.57
CA LEU A 222 -17.95 11.43 5.91
C LEU A 222 -18.65 11.59 7.28
N ALA A 223 -19.88 11.08 7.35
CA ALA A 223 -20.75 11.25 8.52
C ALA A 223 -20.69 10.07 9.50
N MET A 224 -20.32 8.87 9.03
CA MET A 224 -20.17 7.70 9.89
C MET A 224 -18.94 7.84 10.79
N PRO A 225 -18.92 7.19 11.97
CA PRO A 225 -17.73 7.15 12.80
C PRO A 225 -16.54 6.52 12.07
N ILE A 226 -15.38 7.19 12.16
CA ILE A 226 -14.11 6.67 11.65
C ILE A 226 -13.16 6.41 12.81
N LEU A 227 -12.49 5.26 12.78
CA LEU A 227 -11.33 4.96 13.61
C LEU A 227 -10.07 4.94 12.73
N ALA A 228 -9.12 5.80 13.02
CA ALA A 228 -7.80 5.80 12.40
C ALA A 228 -6.80 5.14 13.35
N VAL A 229 -6.13 4.09 12.89
CA VAL A 229 -5.13 3.34 13.67
C VAL A 229 -3.78 3.45 12.97
N SER A 230 -2.72 3.69 13.72
CA SER A 230 -1.36 3.69 13.18
C SER A 230 -0.39 3.02 14.13
N GLY A 231 0.70 2.46 13.59
CA GLY A 231 1.77 1.90 14.40
C GLY A 231 2.52 2.98 15.17
N GLU A 232 3.02 2.62 16.35
CA GLU A 232 3.93 3.44 17.15
C GLU A 232 5.17 3.87 16.36
N VAL A 233 5.71 2.97 15.52
CA VAL A 233 6.90 3.23 14.69
C VAL A 233 6.56 3.25 13.20
N SER A 234 5.46 3.92 12.83
CA SER A 234 5.05 3.99 11.43
C SER A 234 6.18 4.57 10.54
N PRO A 235 6.64 3.83 9.51
CA PRO A 235 7.85 4.16 8.74
C PRO A 235 7.62 5.25 7.68
N PHE A 236 6.38 5.68 7.46
CA PHE A 236 6.05 6.70 6.46
C PHE A 236 6.64 8.06 6.86
N GLY A 237 7.49 8.64 6.00
CA GLY A 237 8.06 9.99 6.18
C GLY A 237 9.42 10.05 6.90
N GLY A 238 10.01 8.91 7.26
CA GLY A 238 11.41 8.73 7.68
C GLY A 238 11.80 9.37 9.04
N GLY A 239 12.15 8.53 10.01
CA GLY A 239 12.88 8.90 11.23
C GLY A 239 12.14 8.63 12.55
N ASP A 240 12.91 8.61 13.65
CA ASP A 240 12.52 8.11 14.99
C ASP A 240 11.50 8.95 15.78
N ALA A 241 11.01 10.07 15.24
CA ALA A 241 9.83 10.79 15.73
C ALA A 241 9.45 11.92 14.77
N LYS A 242 8.31 11.78 14.08
CA LYS A 242 7.66 12.80 13.25
C LYS A 242 6.14 12.73 13.45
N PRO A 243 5.35 13.75 13.04
CA PRO A 243 3.90 13.63 13.06
C PRO A 243 3.47 12.33 12.37
N ASN A 244 2.52 11.63 12.98
CA ASN A 244 1.96 10.42 12.41
C ASN A 244 1.13 10.79 11.18
N TYR A 245 1.75 10.73 10.00
CA TYR A 245 1.16 11.20 8.74
C TYR A 245 -0.10 10.42 8.36
N SER A 246 -0.20 9.15 8.76
CA SER A 246 -1.41 8.36 8.50
C SER A 246 -2.60 8.97 9.28
N LEU A 247 -2.44 9.23 10.57
CA LEU A 247 -3.45 9.88 11.41
C LEU A 247 -3.74 11.32 10.96
N GLU A 248 -2.71 12.10 10.58
CA GLU A 248 -2.89 13.45 10.03
C GLU A 248 -3.78 13.43 8.78
N SER A 249 -3.49 12.54 7.83
CA SER A 249 -4.28 12.42 6.60
C SER A 249 -5.70 11.91 6.90
N ALA A 250 -5.87 10.96 7.83
CA ALA A 250 -7.16 10.40 8.20
C ALA A 250 -8.11 11.42 8.84
N LYS A 251 -7.60 12.44 9.55
CA LYS A 251 -8.41 13.58 10.05
C LYS A 251 -9.15 14.32 8.95
N ARG A 252 -8.69 14.21 7.70
CA ARG A 252 -9.31 14.91 6.57
C ARG A 252 -10.53 14.15 6.04
N LEU A 253 -10.80 12.92 6.47
CA LEU A 253 -11.88 12.11 5.91
C LEU A 253 -13.26 12.45 6.51
N ALA A 254 -13.32 12.73 7.81
CA ALA A 254 -14.57 12.99 8.54
C ALA A 254 -14.40 14.06 9.62
N ASN A 255 -15.52 14.54 10.16
CA ASN A 255 -15.52 15.37 11.37
C ASN A 255 -15.38 14.53 12.66
N ASN A 256 -15.71 13.24 12.59
CA ASN A 256 -15.69 12.32 13.73
C ASN A 256 -14.67 11.20 13.46
N VAL A 257 -13.39 11.52 13.71
CA VAL A 257 -12.27 10.57 13.61
C VAL A 257 -11.71 10.34 15.00
N SER A 258 -11.80 9.11 15.49
CA SER A 258 -11.05 8.65 16.66
C SER A 258 -9.68 8.18 16.20
N GLU A 259 -8.62 8.51 16.93
CA GLU A 259 -7.24 8.20 16.56
C GLU A 259 -6.60 7.27 17.58
N ILE A 260 -5.87 6.27 17.11
CA ILE A 260 -5.16 5.31 17.93
C ILE A 260 -3.75 5.09 17.40
N ILE A 261 -2.79 5.12 18.32
CA ILE A 261 -1.45 4.61 18.09
C ILE A 261 -1.39 3.23 18.72
N MET A 262 -1.15 2.21 17.92
CA MET A 262 -0.98 0.84 18.37
C MET A 262 0.44 0.67 18.94
N PRO A 263 0.58 0.37 20.24
CA PRO A 263 1.90 0.18 20.84
C PRO A 263 2.59 -1.06 20.28
N PHE A 264 3.93 -1.05 20.27
CA PHE A 264 4.76 -2.19 19.84
C PHE A 264 4.41 -2.69 18.43
N SER A 265 4.04 -1.76 17.55
CA SER A 265 3.67 -2.05 16.17
C SER A 265 4.30 -1.02 15.23
N GLY A 266 4.80 -1.50 14.11
CA GLY A 266 5.12 -0.70 12.94
C GLY A 266 3.92 -0.74 12.00
N HIS A 267 4.20 -0.91 10.71
CA HIS A 267 3.21 -0.89 9.65
C HIS A 267 2.27 -2.11 9.67
N TRP A 268 2.78 -3.30 9.98
CA TRP A 268 2.05 -4.56 9.81
C TRP A 268 1.10 -4.90 10.96
N ILE A 269 0.29 -3.92 11.40
CA ILE A 269 -0.54 -4.01 12.62
C ILE A 269 -1.36 -5.31 12.72
N PRO A 270 -2.02 -5.81 11.65
CA PRO A 270 -2.75 -7.09 11.72
C PRO A 270 -1.88 -8.30 12.08
N GLU A 271 -0.57 -8.26 11.79
CA GLU A 271 0.37 -9.34 12.09
C GLU A 271 1.21 -9.07 13.34
N GLU A 272 1.49 -7.80 13.67
CA GLU A 272 2.27 -7.45 14.88
C GLU A 272 1.41 -7.47 16.15
N GLN A 273 0.17 -7.01 16.05
CA GLN A 273 -0.76 -6.88 17.17
C GLN A 273 -2.18 -7.40 16.84
N PRO A 274 -2.34 -8.66 16.37
CA PRO A 274 -3.63 -9.20 15.96
C PRO A 274 -4.69 -9.18 17.06
N GLY A 275 -4.34 -9.61 18.28
CA GLY A 275 -5.24 -9.62 19.44
C GLY A 275 -5.70 -8.22 19.84
N PRO A 276 -4.77 -7.31 20.18
CA PRO A 276 -5.12 -5.92 20.50
C PRO A 276 -5.92 -5.21 19.41
N LEU A 277 -5.61 -5.47 18.13
CA LEU A 277 -6.38 -4.94 17.01
C LEU A 277 -7.81 -5.51 17.00
N ALA A 278 -7.99 -6.81 17.14
CA ALA A 278 -9.31 -7.43 17.16
C ALA A 278 -10.18 -6.88 18.30
N ASP A 279 -9.63 -6.77 19.51
CA ASP A 279 -10.33 -6.20 20.68
C ASP A 279 -10.77 -4.76 20.44
N LEU A 280 -9.88 -3.95 19.85
CA LEU A 280 -10.16 -2.57 19.47
C LEU A 280 -11.31 -2.50 18.45
N LEU A 281 -11.29 -3.35 17.43
CA LEU A 281 -12.32 -3.42 16.40
C LEU A 281 -13.68 -3.81 17.02
N VAL A 282 -13.73 -4.89 17.82
CA VAL A 282 -14.96 -5.34 18.49
C VAL A 282 -15.54 -4.25 19.37
N LYS A 283 -14.70 -3.57 20.15
CA LYS A 283 -15.13 -2.46 21.00
C LYS A 283 -15.69 -1.33 20.16
N PHE A 284 -14.95 -0.88 19.14
CA PHE A 284 -15.37 0.20 18.25
C PHE A 284 -16.69 -0.13 17.57
N PHE A 285 -16.92 -1.37 17.15
CA PHE A 285 -18.19 -1.79 16.53
C PHE A 285 -19.36 -1.85 17.53
N SER A 286 -19.12 -2.34 18.74
CA SER A 286 -20.14 -2.45 19.79
C SER A 286 -20.64 -1.11 20.33
N ASP A 287 -19.83 -0.06 20.24
CA ASP A 287 -20.18 1.27 20.74
C ASP A 287 -21.36 1.86 19.94
N LYS A 288 -22.52 1.98 20.59
CA LYS A 288 -23.75 2.51 19.98
C LYS A 288 -23.74 4.03 19.80
N SER A 289 -22.58 4.66 19.58
CA SER A 289 -22.53 6.08 19.27
C SER A 289 -23.49 6.37 18.13
N GLN A 290 -24.56 7.09 18.46
CA GLN A 290 -25.69 7.27 17.56
C GLN A 290 -25.22 8.00 16.30
N HIS A 291 -25.88 7.71 15.17
CA HIS A 291 -25.90 8.62 14.03
C HIS A 291 -26.01 10.06 14.55
N PRO A 292 -25.13 10.99 14.16
CA PRO A 292 -25.15 12.31 14.77
C PRO A 292 -26.41 13.08 14.33
N SER A 293 -27.45 13.02 15.15
CA SER A 293 -28.38 14.14 15.28
C SER A 293 -27.69 15.19 16.15
N SER A 294 -27.05 16.16 15.49
CA SER A 294 -26.64 17.47 16.02
C SER A 294 -25.82 17.54 17.32
N ASN A 295 -24.60 18.08 17.20
CA ASN A 295 -23.90 18.93 18.17
C ASN A 295 -23.57 18.39 19.59
N GLU A 296 -23.01 17.19 19.71
CA GLU A 296 -22.15 16.88 20.88
C GLU A 296 -20.83 16.22 20.44
N THR A 297 -19.71 16.84 20.85
CA THR A 297 -18.35 16.42 20.54
C THR A 297 -17.96 15.20 21.39
N GLY A 298 -17.91 14.03 20.76
CA GLY A 298 -17.00 12.86 20.87
C GLY A 298 -16.09 12.57 22.08
N THR A 299 -16.28 13.09 23.28
CA THR A 299 -15.33 12.88 24.40
C THR A 299 -15.42 11.51 25.09
N GLY A 300 -16.58 10.84 25.06
CA GLY A 300 -16.79 9.58 25.79
C GLY A 300 -16.08 8.36 25.20
N THR A 301 -16.05 8.25 23.87
CA THR A 301 -15.44 7.11 23.16
C THR A 301 -13.91 7.15 23.23
N SER A 302 -13.30 8.34 23.19
CA SER A 302 -11.84 8.50 23.29
C SER A 302 -11.29 7.95 24.61
N GLN A 303 -11.95 8.25 25.75
CA GLN A 303 -11.47 7.80 27.06
C GLN A 303 -11.51 6.29 27.23
N ALA A 304 -12.57 5.64 26.74
CA ALA A 304 -12.70 4.20 26.82
C ALA A 304 -11.63 3.49 25.98
N ILE A 305 -11.29 4.03 24.80
CA ILE A 305 -10.25 3.44 23.96
C ILE A 305 -8.85 3.71 24.53
N GLU A 306 -8.59 4.89 25.08
CA GLU A 306 -7.36 5.17 25.84
C GLU A 306 -7.15 4.20 27.01
N ASP A 307 -8.22 3.86 27.73
CA ASP A 307 -8.14 2.90 28.83
C ASP A 307 -7.88 1.47 28.33
N LEU A 308 -8.39 1.11 27.14
CA LEU A 308 -8.04 -0.16 26.48
C LEU A 308 -6.55 -0.19 26.11
N ILE A 309 -5.99 0.89 25.56
CA ILE A 309 -4.55 0.98 25.26
C ILE A 309 -3.74 0.75 26.54
N LYS A 310 -4.13 1.38 27.66
CA LYS A 310 -3.45 1.17 28.96
C LYS A 310 -3.60 -0.26 29.49
N THR A 311 -4.69 -0.95 29.17
CA THR A 311 -4.88 -2.36 29.53
C THR A 311 -4.06 -3.29 28.62
N ILE A 312 -3.99 -3.01 27.31
CA ILE A 312 -3.15 -3.73 26.34
C ILE A 312 -1.66 -3.63 26.76
N ASP A 313 -1.22 -2.44 27.18
CA ASP A 313 0.15 -2.18 27.64
C ASP A 313 0.53 -3.00 28.91
N ASN A 314 -0.46 -3.40 29.73
CA ASN A 314 -0.21 -4.16 30.96
C ASN A 314 -0.48 -5.67 30.85
N ASP A 315 -1.50 -6.10 30.09
CA ASP A 315 -1.96 -7.50 30.08
C ASP A 315 -1.30 -8.33 28.95
N SER A 316 -0.89 -7.71 27.83
CA SER A 316 -0.33 -8.41 26.66
C SER A 316 1.14 -8.85 26.85
N LEU A 317 1.88 -8.21 27.75
CA LEU A 317 3.27 -8.56 28.10
C LEU A 317 3.40 -9.92 28.80
N ILE A 318 2.34 -10.36 29.49
CA ILE A 318 2.33 -11.62 30.24
C ILE A 318 1.87 -12.78 29.35
N ALA A 319 0.93 -12.56 28.43
CA ALA A 319 0.35 -13.62 27.61
C ALA A 319 1.20 -13.98 26.38
N SER A 320 1.83 -13.00 25.71
CA SER A 320 2.62 -13.22 24.49
C SER A 320 3.95 -13.97 24.74
N ASN A 321 4.55 -13.79 25.92
CA ASN A 321 5.76 -14.50 26.33
C ASN A 321 5.50 -15.96 26.78
N ALA A 322 4.27 -16.31 27.14
CA ALA A 322 3.91 -17.67 27.54
C ALA A 322 3.62 -18.58 26.33
N SER A 323 2.95 -18.06 25.29
CA SER A 323 2.53 -18.86 24.13
C SER A 323 3.66 -19.20 23.16
N HIS A 324 4.72 -18.40 23.08
CA HIS A 324 5.91 -18.70 22.26
C HIS A 324 6.86 -19.72 22.90
N ALA A 325 6.88 -19.83 24.24
CA ALA A 325 7.71 -20.80 24.94
C ALA A 325 7.14 -22.23 24.89
N ASP A 326 5.81 -22.36 24.88
CA ASP A 326 5.14 -23.67 24.93
C ASP A 326 5.10 -24.39 23.57
N ASN A 327 5.24 -23.68 22.46
CA ASN A 327 5.29 -24.30 21.12
C ASN A 327 6.69 -24.81 20.73
N LEU A 328 7.75 -24.45 21.47
CA LEU A 328 9.11 -24.96 21.26
C LEU A 328 9.43 -26.17 22.14
N SER A 329 8.64 -26.43 23.19
CA SER A 329 8.90 -27.53 24.14
C SER A 329 8.24 -28.86 23.75
N SER A 330 7.36 -28.89 22.73
CA SER A 330 6.61 -30.08 22.33
C SER A 330 7.22 -30.88 21.17
N VAL A 331 8.33 -30.42 20.57
CA VAL A 331 9.03 -31.11 19.46
C VAL A 331 10.43 -31.57 19.88
N VAL A 332 10.59 -32.12 21.09
CA VAL A 332 11.76 -32.94 21.44
C VAL A 332 11.33 -34.05 22.38
N SER A 333 11.02 -35.23 21.85
CA SER A 333 11.20 -36.51 22.54
C SER A 333 10.80 -37.70 21.67
N THR A 334 11.76 -38.25 20.93
CA THR A 334 11.91 -39.71 20.71
C THR A 334 13.34 -39.99 20.25
N GLU A 335 14.29 -40.04 21.19
CA GLU A 335 15.61 -40.65 20.95
C GLU A 335 15.55 -42.15 21.27
N GLN A 336 15.88 -42.97 20.26
CA GLN A 336 16.44 -44.31 20.46
C GLN A 336 17.94 -44.26 20.22
N THR A 337 18.67 -44.96 21.07
CA THR A 337 20.09 -44.77 21.42
C THR A 337 21.07 -45.64 20.62
N THR A 338 22.34 -45.19 20.65
CA THR A 338 23.66 -45.89 20.54
C THR A 338 24.49 -45.66 19.24
N PRO A 339 25.85 -45.69 19.30
CA PRO A 339 26.72 -44.77 20.06
C PRO A 339 27.92 -44.23 19.23
N ILE A 340 28.49 -43.08 19.67
CA ILE A 340 29.69 -42.44 19.10
C ILE A 340 30.96 -42.91 19.85
N LEU A 341 32.01 -43.21 19.10
CA LEU A 341 33.37 -43.47 19.57
C LEU A 341 34.21 -42.19 19.57
N SER A 342 34.76 -41.85 20.73
CA SER A 342 35.64 -40.71 21.00
C SER A 342 37.13 -41.09 20.92
N ALA A 343 37.97 -40.20 20.38
CA ALA A 343 39.41 -40.17 20.67
C ALA A 343 39.87 -38.71 20.90
N ASN A 344 40.74 -38.54 21.89
CA ASN A 344 41.06 -37.33 22.64
C ASN A 344 42.53 -36.89 22.42
N LEU A 345 42.79 -35.56 22.44
CA LEU A 345 43.94 -34.82 23.06
C LEU A 345 45.40 -35.13 22.58
N SER A 346 46.44 -34.27 22.58
CA SER A 346 46.74 -32.88 22.95
C SER A 346 48.21 -32.53 22.54
N THR A 347 48.48 -31.25 22.22
CA THR A 347 49.70 -30.38 22.39
C THR A 347 51.17 -30.91 22.55
N GLY A 348 52.14 -30.28 21.85
CA GLY A 348 53.57 -30.14 22.27
C GLY A 348 54.62 -29.86 21.14
N PRO A 349 55.79 -29.23 21.37
CA PRO A 349 56.35 -28.17 20.47
C PRO A 349 57.71 -28.41 19.74
N ALA A 350 57.99 -27.49 18.78
CA ALA A 350 59.25 -26.93 18.21
C ALA A 350 60.57 -27.74 18.03
N GLN A 351 61.15 -27.76 16.80
CA GLN A 351 62.43 -27.10 16.44
C GLN A 351 62.95 -27.40 15.00
N ASP A 352 63.62 -26.38 14.45
CA ASP A 352 64.72 -26.30 13.47
C ASP A 352 64.56 -26.52 11.94
N THR A 353 65.21 -25.57 11.24
CA THR A 353 65.26 -25.18 9.81
C THR A 353 66.46 -25.84 9.07
N PRO A 354 66.94 -25.42 7.86
CA PRO A 354 66.37 -24.70 6.68
C PRO A 354 66.77 -25.32 5.30
N VAL A 355 66.10 -24.93 4.19
CA VAL A 355 66.73 -24.66 2.85
C VAL A 355 65.81 -23.70 2.05
N GLN A 356 66.09 -22.38 1.99
CA GLN A 356 66.49 -21.56 0.81
C GLN A 356 65.90 -21.99 -0.56
N THR A 357 65.33 -21.15 -1.44
CA THR A 357 65.74 -19.80 -1.87
C THR A 357 64.68 -19.14 -2.80
N SER A 358 64.65 -17.80 -2.74
CA SER A 358 64.38 -16.81 -3.79
C SER A 358 62.99 -16.65 -4.47
N MET A 359 62.29 -15.61 -4.01
CA MET A 359 61.51 -14.62 -4.77
C MET A 359 62.45 -13.71 -5.63
N PRO A 360 62.00 -12.93 -6.65
CA PRO A 360 61.19 -11.72 -6.40
C PRO A 360 60.12 -11.29 -7.42
N LEU A 361 59.29 -10.38 -6.91
CA LEU A 361 58.28 -9.51 -7.53
C LEU A 361 58.83 -8.55 -8.61
N ALA A 362 57.95 -8.16 -9.57
CA ALA A 362 57.46 -6.79 -9.81
C ALA A 362 56.90 -6.64 -11.25
N GLY A 363 55.70 -6.03 -11.41
CA GLY A 363 55.10 -5.65 -12.72
C GLY A 363 55.60 -4.28 -13.23
N PRO A 364 54.82 -3.46 -13.96
CA PRO A 364 53.73 -3.72 -14.92
C PRO A 364 53.97 -3.01 -16.29
N ALA A 365 52.92 -2.95 -17.13
CA ALA A 365 52.68 -2.09 -18.32
C ALA A 365 52.98 -2.66 -19.72
N SER A 366 51.94 -2.74 -20.55
CA SER A 366 51.67 -1.84 -21.70
C SER A 366 50.92 -2.54 -22.85
N ASP A 367 50.39 -1.68 -23.70
CA ASP A 367 49.22 -1.76 -24.57
C ASP A 367 49.38 -2.53 -25.89
N GLU A 368 48.25 -2.67 -26.59
CA GLU A 368 48.08 -2.88 -28.05
C GLU A 368 48.56 -4.20 -28.69
N THR A 369 47.63 -5.02 -29.21
CA THR A 369 47.20 -5.01 -30.63
C THR A 369 46.24 -6.19 -30.93
N LEU A 370 45.05 -5.85 -31.42
CA LEU A 370 44.09 -6.76 -32.04
C LEU A 370 44.53 -7.09 -33.48
N SER A 371 44.56 -8.38 -33.84
CA SER A 371 44.52 -8.83 -35.24
C SER A 371 44.14 -10.32 -35.35
N ASN A 372 43.40 -10.63 -36.42
CA ASN A 372 42.98 -11.92 -36.98
C ASN A 372 41.63 -12.48 -36.46
N MET A 373 40.72 -13.04 -37.26
CA MET A 373 40.42 -12.97 -38.71
C MET A 373 39.07 -13.72 -38.89
N SER A 374 38.07 -13.02 -39.43
CA SER A 374 37.09 -13.37 -40.48
C SER A 374 36.58 -14.82 -40.76
N ILE A 375 35.26 -14.89 -41.01
CA ILE A 375 34.50 -15.66 -42.05
C ILE A 375 33.89 -17.04 -41.70
N SER A 376 32.54 -17.10 -41.66
CA SER A 376 31.72 -17.75 -42.71
C SER A 376 30.21 -17.47 -42.58
N ARG A 377 29.63 -16.92 -43.66
CA ARG A 377 28.20 -16.92 -43.99
C ARG A 377 27.90 -18.15 -44.86
N ASN A 378 26.68 -18.67 -44.79
CA ASN A 378 26.07 -19.37 -45.93
C ASN A 378 24.63 -18.87 -46.15
N VAL A 379 24.33 -18.63 -47.42
CA VAL A 379 23.05 -18.19 -48.00
C VAL A 379 22.51 -19.35 -48.85
N SER A 380 21.19 -19.52 -48.92
CA SER A 380 20.53 -19.98 -50.15
C SER A 380 19.20 -19.24 -50.34
N SER A 381 19.06 -18.65 -51.53
CA SER A 381 17.86 -18.16 -52.20
C SER A 381 16.92 -19.34 -52.57
N ASP A 382 15.67 -19.23 -53.01
CA ASP A 382 14.92 -18.36 -53.94
C ASP A 382 13.40 -18.56 -53.64
N GLN A 383 12.38 -17.78 -54.03
CA GLN A 383 12.11 -17.11 -55.29
C GLN A 383 10.93 -16.10 -55.12
N ARG A 384 10.96 -14.98 -55.86
CA ARG A 384 9.90 -13.98 -55.99
C ARG A 384 9.00 -14.26 -57.20
N THR A 385 7.72 -13.92 -57.08
CA THR A 385 6.90 -13.41 -58.21
C THR A 385 6.11 -12.18 -57.74
N SER A 386 6.27 -11.08 -58.48
CA SER A 386 5.62 -9.79 -58.30
C SER A 386 4.62 -9.54 -59.41
N VAL A 387 3.45 -8.96 -59.11
CA VAL A 387 2.65 -8.18 -60.07
C VAL A 387 2.05 -6.96 -59.35
N ASN A 388 2.35 -5.78 -59.91
CA ASN A 388 1.79 -4.46 -59.59
C ASN A 388 0.29 -4.39 -59.93
N THR A 389 -0.48 -3.50 -59.29
CA THR A 389 -1.03 -2.26 -59.93
C THR A 389 -2.16 -1.58 -59.11
N THR A 390 -2.08 -0.25 -59.08
CA THR A 390 -3.14 0.79 -59.00
C THR A 390 -4.00 0.97 -57.75
N GLU A 391 -3.72 2.08 -57.06
CA GLU A 391 -4.74 2.94 -56.42
C GLU A 391 -5.67 3.56 -57.47
N LYS A 392 -6.98 3.54 -57.19
CA LYS A 392 -7.96 4.46 -57.77
C LYS A 392 -9.12 4.67 -56.79
N GLN A 393 -9.45 5.94 -56.58
CA GLN A 393 -10.59 6.47 -55.85
C GLN A 393 -11.94 5.93 -56.35
N THR A 394 -12.91 5.84 -55.43
CA THR A 394 -14.33 6.10 -55.70
C THR A 394 -14.99 6.74 -54.48
N ASP A 395 -15.47 7.97 -54.67
CA ASP A 395 -16.52 8.62 -53.88
C ASP A 395 -17.87 7.89 -54.02
N GLY A 396 -18.75 8.02 -53.02
CA GLY A 396 -20.17 7.67 -53.20
C GLY A 396 -21.04 7.60 -51.95
N LEU A 397 -21.57 8.76 -51.52
CA LEU A 397 -22.92 9.02 -51.00
C LEU A 397 -23.63 7.98 -50.10
N LEU A 398 -24.08 8.44 -48.91
CA LEU A 398 -25.49 8.80 -48.66
C LEU A 398 -25.67 9.42 -47.26
N ALA A 399 -26.20 10.65 -47.25
CA ALA A 399 -26.88 11.28 -46.12
C ALA A 399 -28.37 11.39 -46.44
N ASN A 400 -29.22 11.15 -45.45
CA ASN A 400 -30.60 11.64 -45.26
C ASN A 400 -30.83 11.50 -43.74
N GLN A 401 -30.93 12.52 -42.89
CA GLN A 401 -31.78 13.71 -42.83
C GLN A 401 -33.30 13.47 -42.88
N MET A 402 -33.94 14.15 -41.92
CA MET A 402 -35.31 14.67 -41.82
C MET A 402 -36.40 13.82 -41.14
N THR A 403 -37.36 14.37 -40.37
CA THR A 403 -37.63 15.71 -39.77
C THR A 403 -38.98 15.61 -39.03
N VAL A 404 -39.04 16.12 -37.80
CA VAL A 404 -40.06 16.98 -37.11
C VAL A 404 -41.58 16.75 -37.33
N LEU A 405 -42.33 16.82 -36.22
CA LEU A 405 -43.48 17.72 -35.88
C LEU A 405 -44.20 17.09 -34.66
N GLY A 406 -44.65 17.77 -33.60
CA GLY A 406 -44.83 19.18 -33.27
C GLY A 406 -46.04 19.33 -32.32
N ASN A 407 -46.03 20.39 -31.49
CA ASN A 407 -47.09 20.96 -30.63
C ASN A 407 -47.38 20.22 -29.30
N GLY A 408 -47.57 20.85 -28.13
CA GLY A 408 -47.80 22.22 -27.62
C GLY A 408 -48.31 22.02 -26.17
N SER A 409 -48.36 22.93 -25.20
CA SER A 409 -48.28 24.37 -25.08
C SER A 409 -48.20 24.77 -23.58
N SER A 410 -47.72 26.01 -23.31
CA SER A 410 -48.12 26.96 -22.23
C SER A 410 -47.90 26.57 -20.73
N ASN A 411 -47.47 27.45 -19.81
CA ASN A 411 -47.44 28.92 -19.78
C ASN A 411 -46.53 29.48 -18.65
N GLU A 412 -45.94 30.66 -18.91
CA GLU A 412 -45.74 31.88 -18.07
C GLU A 412 -45.34 31.77 -16.57
N SER A 413 -44.42 32.58 -16.03
CA SER A 413 -44.43 34.05 -16.07
C SER A 413 -43.06 34.71 -15.79
N ALA A 414 -42.83 35.83 -16.48
CA ALA A 414 -41.74 36.79 -16.33
C ALA A 414 -41.85 37.70 -15.10
N ARG A 415 -40.73 38.35 -14.72
CA ARG A 415 -40.68 39.76 -14.29
C ARG A 415 -39.25 40.34 -14.39
N ASP A 416 -39.19 41.48 -15.07
CA ASP A 416 -38.06 42.38 -15.30
C ASP A 416 -37.57 43.11 -14.03
N MET A 417 -36.32 43.59 -14.05
CA MET A 417 -36.02 45.04 -14.00
C MET A 417 -34.54 45.35 -14.27
N GLU A 418 -34.32 46.22 -15.26
CA GLU A 418 -33.10 46.98 -15.53
C GLU A 418 -32.89 48.11 -14.50
N GLY A 419 -31.65 48.60 -14.35
CA GLY A 419 -31.39 49.89 -13.69
C GLY A 419 -29.92 50.24 -13.38
N GLN A 420 -29.25 50.89 -14.35
CA GLN A 420 -28.33 52.05 -14.27
C GLN A 420 -27.15 52.11 -13.24
N VAL A 421 -25.88 52.16 -13.70
CA VAL A 421 -25.01 53.34 -13.99
C VAL A 421 -24.43 54.07 -12.75
N SER A 422 -23.09 54.06 -12.57
CA SER A 422 -22.21 55.24 -12.77
C SER A 422 -20.79 55.08 -12.16
N GLN A 423 -19.87 55.80 -12.82
CA GLN A 423 -18.42 55.97 -12.64
C GLN A 423 -17.97 56.67 -11.34
N ASN A 424 -16.70 56.46 -10.95
CA ASN A 424 -15.60 57.45 -10.80
C ASN A 424 -14.38 56.77 -10.13
N GLN A 425 -13.24 56.58 -10.81
CA GLN A 425 -12.09 57.49 -11.05
C GLN A 425 -11.21 57.83 -9.82
N SER A 426 -9.93 57.40 -9.88
CA SER A 426 -8.69 58.16 -9.60
C SER A 426 -7.50 57.18 -9.64
N GLU A 427 -6.68 57.12 -10.71
CA GLU A 427 -5.41 57.84 -10.90
C GLU A 427 -4.39 57.62 -9.76
N ASP A 428 -3.32 56.82 -9.99
CA ASP A 428 -1.97 57.38 -10.18
C ASP A 428 -0.88 56.36 -10.61
N ASN A 429 -0.19 56.76 -11.68
CA ASN A 429 1.15 56.52 -12.24
C ASN A 429 2.08 55.30 -11.97
N MET A 430 2.45 54.70 -13.10
CA MET A 430 3.77 54.22 -13.59
C MET A 430 5.02 54.36 -12.71
N ALA A 431 5.76 53.24 -12.55
CA ALA A 431 7.15 53.04 -13.03
C ALA A 431 7.74 51.71 -12.51
N GLY A 432 8.51 51.01 -13.35
CA GLY A 432 9.54 50.06 -12.89
C GLY A 432 9.34 48.60 -13.30
N GLN A 433 9.79 48.25 -14.51
CA GLN A 433 10.41 46.94 -14.72
C GLN A 433 11.68 46.88 -13.87
N GLU A 434 11.80 45.91 -12.97
CA GLU A 434 13.11 45.35 -12.61
C GLU A 434 12.96 43.91 -12.11
N SER A 435 13.82 43.06 -12.67
CA SER A 435 14.00 41.65 -12.38
C SER A 435 14.65 41.47 -11.01
N ILE A 436 14.11 40.58 -10.17
CA ILE A 436 14.80 40.03 -8.99
C ILE A 436 14.61 38.51 -9.09
N ALA A 437 15.50 37.80 -9.78
CA ALA A 437 16.79 37.28 -9.28
C ALA A 437 16.61 36.18 -8.23
N ASP A 438 16.58 34.96 -8.77
CA ASP A 438 17.16 33.72 -8.22
C ASP A 438 18.08 33.95 -7.01
N GLN A 439 17.66 33.45 -5.86
CA GLN A 439 18.49 33.29 -4.66
C GLN A 439 18.71 31.80 -4.39
N GLY A 440 19.03 31.03 -5.43
CA GLY A 440 19.75 29.78 -5.27
C GLY A 440 21.22 30.07 -4.96
N THR A 441 21.72 29.58 -3.83
CA THR A 441 23.16 29.49 -3.60
C THR A 441 23.78 28.77 -4.80
N PRO A 442 24.75 29.35 -5.53
CA PRO A 442 25.34 28.68 -6.67
C PRO A 442 25.97 27.37 -6.22
N LEU A 443 25.68 26.29 -6.94
CA LEU A 443 26.19 24.93 -6.74
C LEU A 443 27.72 24.89 -6.46
N SER A 444 28.48 25.88 -6.94
CA SER A 444 29.91 26.06 -6.66
C SER A 444 30.25 26.32 -5.19
N GLU A 445 29.43 27.07 -4.45
CA GLU A 445 29.67 27.34 -3.02
C GLU A 445 29.35 26.11 -2.15
N ALA A 446 28.35 25.32 -2.54
CA ALA A 446 28.03 24.05 -1.89
C ALA A 446 29.14 23.00 -2.11
N ILE A 447 29.74 22.98 -3.31
CA ILE A 447 30.87 22.10 -3.63
C ILE A 447 32.13 22.51 -2.85
N GLU A 448 32.39 23.80 -2.68
CA GLU A 448 33.55 24.27 -1.91
C GLU A 448 33.41 24.00 -0.39
N ALA A 449 32.18 24.09 0.14
CA ALA A 449 31.90 23.74 1.53
C ALA A 449 32.07 22.23 1.81
N ILE A 450 31.69 21.36 0.86
CA ILE A 450 31.87 19.91 0.96
C ILE A 450 33.36 19.53 0.88
N SER A 451 34.14 20.16 0.00
CA SER A 451 35.60 19.90 -0.09
C SER A 451 36.35 20.26 1.19
N LYS A 452 35.98 21.37 1.87
CA LYS A 452 36.59 21.76 3.16
C LYS A 452 36.25 20.80 4.31
N LEU A 453 35.11 20.11 4.25
CA LEU A 453 34.72 19.08 5.23
C LEU A 453 35.51 17.77 5.10
N PHE A 454 36.03 17.46 3.90
CA PHE A 454 36.86 16.26 3.68
C PHE A 454 38.35 16.50 3.95
N GLU A 455 38.85 17.73 3.82
CA GLU A 455 40.24 18.07 4.17
C GLU A 455 40.46 18.09 5.69
N SER A 456 39.43 18.32 6.51
CA SER A 456 39.56 18.37 7.97
C SER A 456 39.57 17.00 8.68
N LYS A 457 39.41 15.89 7.94
CA LYS A 457 39.32 14.53 8.52
C LYS A 457 40.48 13.58 8.19
N ASN A 458 41.47 14.01 7.42
CA ASN A 458 42.68 13.23 7.11
C ASN A 458 43.96 13.82 7.74
N GLY A 459 43.87 14.21 9.01
CA GLY A 459 45.01 14.56 9.84
C GLY A 459 45.00 13.72 11.11
N GLY A 460 45.53 12.50 11.02
CA GLY A 460 45.63 11.51 12.11
C GLY A 460 46.06 10.16 11.60
#